data_AF-A0A1V6CWC5-F1
#
_entry.id   AF-A0A1V6CWC5-F1
#
_cell.length_a   1.000
_cell.length_b   1.000
_cell.length_c   1.000
_cell.angle_alpha   90.00
_cell.angle_beta   90.00
_cell.angle_gamma   90.00
#
_symmetry.space_group_name_H-M   'P 1'
#
loop_
_entity.id
_entity.type
_entity.pdbx_description
1 polymer ?
#
loop_
_entity_poly.entity_id
_entity_poly.type
_entity_poly.pdbx_seq_one_letter_code
_entity_poly.pdbx_strand_id
1 'polypeptide(L)'
;MPMSREHVPASLYASEETHGIDNSWSFVELVRPARSPDVVLGRLADCGIEAKVLNSPAVPVCLSSPKTPAIVGVRKGDLDAARKVVAAMESSGSVSYRLTDLRVHADRLMYVLAQVCDDMPSVICEEERFTAHAAVEHLELAAGLKHVDIDTAPFDDCIMLCSTSYSYEEARSDVAARVATELVAFTFTWGAFETLAKVIQPPAVPKSMNPNGTCSLVDRAMWMLRRATPVFAYSEILSMAARLLPRGVVTDRTVRRVQKYLPYMSYAGLGLDMVRCCRNEFAHGAFVMPAPEEWSGERVVMPQFIRLSLRLALFSIQMLLEVQFRDSGIQVSPSRDGGWEERTDVGRALTHLHLNDYRYDRLAAR
;
A
#
# COMPACT_ATOMS: atom_id res chain seq x y z
N MET A 1 32.19 -28.36 -4.65
CA MET A 1 31.64 -28.21 -6.01
C MET A 1 31.07 -26.81 -6.14
N PRO A 2 31.59 -25.95 -7.03
CA PRO A 2 31.02 -24.62 -7.23
C PRO A 2 29.75 -24.75 -8.08
N MET A 3 28.60 -24.33 -7.54
CA MET A 3 27.37 -24.27 -8.31
C MET A 3 27.48 -23.15 -9.34
N SER A 4 27.30 -23.53 -10.60
CA SER A 4 27.29 -22.65 -11.77
C SER A 4 26.21 -21.58 -11.64
N ARG A 5 26.59 -20.32 -11.83
CA ARG A 5 25.65 -19.22 -12.05
C ARG A 5 24.92 -19.48 -13.37
N GLU A 6 23.67 -19.96 -13.29
CA GLU A 6 22.80 -20.01 -14.46
C GLU A 6 22.53 -18.58 -14.95
N HIS A 7 22.99 -18.30 -16.17
CA HIS A 7 22.64 -17.09 -16.91
C HIS A 7 21.18 -17.18 -17.34
N VAL A 8 20.34 -16.30 -16.79
CA VAL A 8 19.00 -16.05 -17.31
C VAL A 8 19.15 -15.40 -18.69
N PRO A 9 18.59 -15.96 -19.78
CA PRO A 9 18.75 -15.42 -21.11
C PRO A 9 18.08 -14.05 -21.25
N ALA A 10 18.81 -13.10 -21.86
CA ALA A 10 18.37 -11.72 -22.10
C ALA A 10 17.17 -11.60 -23.09
N SER A 11 16.74 -12.71 -23.71
CA SER A 11 15.65 -12.74 -24.70
C SER A 11 14.24 -12.73 -24.09
N LEU A 12 14.10 -12.75 -22.76
CA LEU A 12 12.80 -12.64 -22.06
C LEU A 12 12.39 -11.20 -21.71
N TYR A 13 13.20 -10.19 -22.06
CA TYR A 13 12.99 -8.78 -21.67
C TYR A 13 12.36 -7.89 -22.74
N ALA A 14 12.00 -8.45 -23.90
CA ALA A 14 11.28 -7.73 -24.94
C ALA A 14 9.85 -8.27 -25.03
N SER A 15 8.96 -7.81 -24.14
CA SER A 15 7.52 -7.96 -24.37
C SER A 15 7.08 -6.88 -25.37
N GLU A 16 6.57 -7.33 -26.51
CA GLU A 16 5.99 -6.56 -27.61
C GLU A 16 4.70 -5.82 -27.20
N GLU A 17 4.77 -4.83 -26.29
CA GLU A 17 3.65 -3.90 -25.99
C GLU A 17 3.82 -2.52 -26.65
N THR A 18 4.72 -2.38 -27.63
CA THR A 18 4.79 -1.17 -28.48
C THR A 18 3.90 -1.25 -29.72
N HIS A 19 3.27 -2.40 -30.00
CA HIS A 19 2.30 -2.57 -31.09
C HIS A 19 0.89 -2.12 -30.66
N GLY A 20 0.69 -0.80 -30.65
CA GLY A 20 -0.62 -0.20 -30.37
C GLY A 20 -0.58 1.23 -29.85
N ILE A 21 0.57 1.90 -29.86
CA ILE A 21 0.62 3.33 -29.51
C ILE A 21 -0.01 4.10 -30.68
N ASP A 22 -1.29 4.40 -30.53
CA ASP A 22 -2.01 5.37 -31.36
C ASP A 22 -1.17 6.66 -31.50
N ASN A 23 -1.05 7.16 -32.73
CA ASN A 23 -0.33 8.40 -33.06
C ASN A 23 -0.92 9.65 -32.35
N SER A 24 -2.02 9.51 -31.61
CA SER A 24 -2.63 10.54 -30.78
C SER A 24 -1.86 10.88 -29.49
N TRP A 25 -0.88 10.06 -29.09
CA TRP A 25 -0.08 10.30 -27.87
C TRP A 25 1.17 11.14 -28.18
N SER A 26 1.50 12.06 -27.28
CA SER A 26 2.76 12.79 -27.29
C SER A 26 3.50 12.61 -25.97
N PHE A 27 4.81 12.82 -26.03
CA PHE A 27 5.70 12.38 -24.96
C PHE A 27 6.23 13.59 -24.21
N VAL A 28 6.08 13.55 -22.89
CA VAL A 28 6.84 14.42 -21.99
C VAL A 28 7.85 13.55 -21.30
N GLU A 29 9.12 13.69 -21.68
CA GLU A 29 10.19 13.16 -20.86
C GLU A 29 10.16 13.93 -19.54
N LEU A 30 9.87 13.23 -18.45
CA LEU A 30 9.89 13.85 -17.13
C LEU A 30 11.35 14.13 -16.78
N VAL A 31 11.62 15.40 -16.49
CA VAL A 31 12.95 15.85 -16.14
C VAL A 31 13.23 15.39 -14.70
N ARG A 32 14.15 14.42 -14.60
CA ARG A 32 14.84 13.92 -13.40
C ARG A 32 14.09 12.93 -12.48
N PRO A 33 14.85 11.98 -11.89
CA PRO A 33 14.33 10.89 -11.04
C PRO A 33 13.86 11.32 -9.64
N ALA A 34 13.62 12.60 -9.38
CA ALA A 34 13.36 13.10 -8.02
C ALA A 34 11.92 12.86 -7.53
N ARG A 35 10.95 12.60 -8.42
CA ARG A 35 9.55 12.34 -8.04
C ARG A 35 9.06 11.02 -8.61
N SER A 36 8.29 10.28 -7.82
CA SER A 36 7.64 9.04 -8.31
C SER A 36 6.69 9.38 -9.47
N PRO A 37 6.62 8.55 -10.52
CA PRO A 37 5.69 8.74 -11.63
C PRO A 37 4.24 8.95 -11.17
N ASP A 38 3.81 8.24 -10.12
CA ASP A 38 2.44 8.33 -9.59
C ASP A 38 2.09 9.74 -9.09
N VAL A 39 3.08 10.46 -8.54
CA VAL A 39 2.89 11.85 -8.08
C VAL A 39 2.59 12.76 -9.27
N VAL A 40 3.26 12.52 -10.39
CA VAL A 40 3.05 13.28 -11.61
C VAL A 40 1.72 12.90 -12.25
N LEU A 41 1.40 11.61 -12.33
CA LEU A 41 0.11 11.14 -12.85
C LEU A 41 -1.07 11.69 -12.06
N GLY A 42 -1.02 11.62 -10.72
CA GLY A 42 -2.06 12.17 -9.87
C GLY A 42 -2.24 13.67 -10.09
N ARG A 43 -1.14 14.43 -10.24
CA ARG A 43 -1.23 15.87 -10.48
C ARG A 43 -1.74 16.24 -11.87
N LEU A 44 -1.41 15.45 -12.88
CA LEU A 44 -1.98 15.61 -14.22
C LEU A 44 -3.48 15.29 -14.21
N ALA A 45 -3.89 14.23 -13.51
CA ALA A 45 -5.29 13.86 -13.36
C ALA A 45 -6.11 14.95 -12.64
N ASP A 46 -5.57 15.56 -11.57
CA ASP A 46 -6.19 16.71 -10.88
C ASP A 46 -6.47 17.88 -11.83
N CYS A 47 -5.66 18.03 -12.88
CA CYS A 47 -5.81 19.06 -13.91
C CYS A 47 -6.66 18.61 -15.11
N GLY A 48 -7.30 17.44 -15.05
CA GLY A 48 -8.08 16.87 -16.15
C GLY A 48 -7.22 16.38 -17.33
N ILE A 49 -5.92 16.17 -17.12
CA ILE A 49 -4.99 15.71 -18.15
C ILE A 49 -4.85 14.19 -18.04
N GLU A 50 -5.21 13.47 -19.10
CA GLU A 50 -5.01 12.02 -19.17
C GLU A 50 -3.53 11.69 -19.40
N ALA A 51 -2.96 10.89 -18.50
CA ALA A 51 -1.55 10.53 -18.52
C ALA A 51 -1.33 9.04 -18.18
N LYS A 52 -0.27 8.45 -18.72
CA LYS A 52 0.14 7.06 -18.41
C LYS A 52 1.66 6.90 -18.44
N VAL A 53 2.20 5.96 -17.65
CA VAL A 53 3.63 5.59 -17.71
C VAL A 53 3.85 4.70 -18.93
N LEU A 54 4.85 5.02 -19.75
CA LEU A 54 5.11 4.32 -21.02
C LEU A 54 6.24 3.29 -20.94
N ASN A 55 7.16 3.46 -20.00
CA ASN A 55 8.29 2.57 -19.78
C ASN A 55 8.33 2.15 -18.30
N SER A 56 7.23 1.61 -17.79
CA SER A 56 7.31 0.89 -16.53
C SER A 56 8.15 -0.37 -16.79
N PRO A 57 9.31 -0.56 -16.13
CA PRO A 57 10.02 -1.82 -16.28
C PRO A 57 9.08 -2.97 -15.91
N ALA A 58 9.15 -4.06 -16.68
CA ALA A 58 8.34 -5.27 -16.45
C ALA A 58 8.55 -5.86 -15.04
N VAL A 59 9.65 -5.48 -14.39
CA VAL A 59 9.90 -5.76 -12.96
C VAL A 59 9.75 -4.44 -12.20
N PRO A 60 8.96 -4.41 -11.11
CA PRO A 60 8.84 -3.24 -10.26
C PRO A 60 10.24 -2.69 -9.90
N VAL A 61 10.46 -1.40 -10.18
CA VAL A 61 11.69 -0.62 -9.86
C VAL A 61 12.14 -0.80 -8.40
N CYS A 62 11.25 -1.26 -7.52
CA CYS A 62 11.52 -1.53 -6.12
C CYS A 62 12.59 -2.62 -5.89
N LEU A 63 12.80 -3.51 -6.86
CA LEU A 63 13.72 -4.65 -6.75
C LEU A 63 15.05 -4.45 -7.50
N SER A 64 15.19 -3.37 -8.28
CA SER A 64 16.43 -3.02 -8.97
C SER A 64 16.59 -1.50 -9.05
N SER A 65 17.76 -0.98 -8.68
CA SER A 65 18.04 0.47 -8.75
C SER A 65 17.69 1.02 -10.15
N PRO A 66 16.84 2.06 -10.27
CA PRO A 66 16.41 2.54 -11.57
C PRO A 66 17.60 3.12 -12.32
N LYS A 67 18.01 2.46 -13.41
CA LYS A 67 18.99 2.99 -14.35
C LYS A 67 18.37 3.91 -15.41
N THR A 68 17.05 3.91 -15.53
CA THR A 68 16.31 4.65 -16.56
C THR A 68 15.20 5.49 -15.94
N PRO A 69 15.06 6.77 -16.33
CA PRO A 69 13.95 7.61 -15.89
C PRO A 69 12.61 7.08 -16.45
N ALA A 70 11.56 7.21 -15.64
CA ALA A 70 10.21 6.94 -16.10
C ALA A 70 9.74 8.04 -17.06
N ILE A 71 9.06 7.63 -18.13
CA ILE A 71 8.48 8.46 -19.18
C ILE A 71 6.97 8.43 -19.00
N VAL A 72 6.37 9.61 -18.86
CA VAL A 72 4.93 9.77 -18.82
C VAL A 72 4.44 10.28 -20.17
N GLY A 73 3.57 9.50 -20.80
CA GLY A 73 2.84 9.88 -22.00
C GLY A 73 1.56 10.64 -21.66
N VAL A 74 1.25 11.66 -22.46
CA VAL A 74 -0.01 12.42 -22.41
C VAL A 74 -0.60 12.51 -23.82
N ARG A 75 -1.88 12.88 -23.95
CA ARG A 75 -2.44 13.12 -25.30
C ARG A 75 -1.76 14.33 -25.95
N LYS A 76 -1.62 14.31 -27.27
CA LYS A 76 -0.95 15.39 -28.04
C LYS A 76 -1.51 16.79 -27.77
N GLY A 77 -2.83 16.89 -27.57
CA GLY A 77 -3.50 18.16 -27.25
C GLY A 77 -3.15 18.71 -25.86
N ASP A 78 -2.72 17.85 -24.94
CA ASP A 78 -2.48 18.22 -23.53
C ASP A 78 -1.00 18.48 -23.22
N LEU A 79 -0.12 18.39 -24.23
CA LEU A 79 1.33 18.42 -24.04
C LEU A 79 1.82 19.69 -23.32
N ASP A 80 1.36 20.85 -23.77
CA ASP A 80 1.77 22.13 -23.20
C ASP A 80 1.19 22.35 -21.80
N ALA A 81 -0.03 21.88 -21.55
CA ALA A 81 -0.65 21.92 -20.23
C ALA A 81 0.12 21.02 -19.25
N ALA A 82 0.43 19.80 -19.66
CA ALA A 82 1.20 18.85 -18.86
C ALA A 82 2.60 19.40 -18.50
N ARG A 83 3.29 20.01 -19.47
CA ARG A 83 4.59 20.66 -19.23
C ARG A 83 4.50 21.79 -18.21
N LYS A 84 3.45 22.61 -18.25
CA LYS A 84 3.22 23.65 -17.25
C LYS A 84 2.99 23.07 -15.85
N VAL A 85 2.20 22.00 -15.74
CA VAL A 85 1.98 21.30 -14.46
C VAL A 85 3.30 20.75 -13.92
N VAL A 86 4.10 20.06 -14.74
CA VAL A 86 5.40 19.49 -14.32
C VAL A 86 6.38 20.61 -13.94
N ALA A 87 6.49 21.67 -14.72
CA ALA A 87 7.34 22.82 -14.41
C ALA A 87 6.90 23.55 -13.13
N ALA A 88 5.59 23.66 -12.89
CA ALA A 88 5.04 24.20 -11.63
C ALA A 88 5.40 23.29 -10.44
N MET A 89 5.36 21.96 -10.63
CA MET A 89 5.79 21.00 -9.61
C MET A 89 7.29 21.13 -9.29
N GLU A 90 8.14 21.36 -10.29
CA GLU A 90 9.59 21.55 -10.11
C GLU A 90 9.92 22.89 -9.43
N SER A 91 9.22 23.96 -9.80
CA SER A 91 9.46 25.31 -9.31
C SER A 91 8.85 25.60 -7.93
N SER A 92 7.81 24.87 -7.52
CA SER A 92 7.16 25.05 -6.21
C SER A 92 7.97 24.55 -5.01
N GLY A 93 9.25 24.19 -5.21
CA GLY A 93 10.01 23.41 -4.24
C GLY A 93 9.39 22.01 -4.08
N SER A 94 10.02 21.12 -3.31
CA SER A 94 9.31 19.92 -2.91
C SER A 94 8.12 20.35 -2.04
N VAL A 95 6.91 20.34 -2.60
CA VAL A 95 5.70 20.27 -1.77
C VAL A 95 5.86 18.99 -0.96
N SER A 96 6.34 19.14 0.27
CA SER A 96 6.56 18.03 1.18
C SER A 96 5.19 17.62 1.68
N TYR A 97 4.56 16.69 0.96
CA TYR A 97 3.36 16.04 1.45
C TYR A 97 3.75 15.19 2.64
N ARG A 98 3.25 15.53 3.82
CA ARG A 98 3.46 14.72 5.02
C ARG A 98 2.35 13.67 5.12
N LEU A 99 2.75 12.40 5.13
CA LEU A 99 1.82 11.33 5.49
C LEU A 99 1.32 11.54 6.91
N THR A 100 0.02 11.30 7.09
CA THR A 100 -0.64 11.22 8.40
C THR A 100 -0.03 10.14 9.27
N ASP A 101 -0.25 10.22 10.58
CA ASP A 101 -0.08 9.06 11.45
C ASP A 101 -0.98 7.89 10.98
N LEU A 102 -0.55 6.64 11.20
CA LEU A 102 -1.34 5.48 10.77
C LEU A 102 -2.71 5.40 11.42
N ARG A 103 -2.79 5.78 12.70
CA ARG A 103 -4.04 5.75 13.44
C ARG A 103 -5.00 6.81 12.92
N VAL A 104 -4.48 7.98 12.55
CA VAL A 104 -5.25 9.05 11.88
C VAL A 104 -5.72 8.60 10.49
N HIS A 105 -4.88 7.88 9.74
CA HIS A 105 -5.30 7.32 8.45
C HIS A 105 -6.42 6.28 8.61
N ALA A 106 -6.27 5.35 9.57
CA ALA A 106 -7.29 4.36 9.90
C ALA A 106 -8.60 5.02 10.36
N ASP A 107 -8.53 6.04 11.22
CA ASP A 107 -9.68 6.81 11.70
C ASP A 107 -10.41 7.52 10.55
N ARG A 108 -9.67 8.23 9.69
CA ARG A 108 -10.26 8.92 8.53
C ARG A 108 -10.93 7.94 7.57
N LEU A 109 -10.32 6.77 7.36
CA LEU A 109 -10.87 5.71 6.51
C LEU A 109 -12.11 5.06 7.12
N MET A 110 -12.08 4.78 8.43
CA MET A 110 -13.23 4.35 9.22
C MET A 110 -14.37 5.35 9.08
N TYR A 111 -14.11 6.65 9.23
CA TYR A 111 -15.13 7.70 9.17
C TYR A 111 -15.79 7.80 7.79
N VAL A 112 -15.01 7.72 6.71
CA VAL A 112 -15.57 7.67 5.35
C VAL A 112 -16.39 6.40 5.16
N LEU A 113 -15.87 5.26 5.61
CA LEU A 113 -16.58 3.98 5.47
C LEU A 113 -17.90 3.96 6.25
N ALA A 114 -17.92 4.50 7.48
CA ALA A 114 -19.12 4.58 8.31
C ALA A 114 -20.25 5.39 7.64
N GLN A 115 -19.91 6.40 6.83
CA GLN A 115 -20.91 7.19 6.12
C GLN A 115 -21.50 6.50 4.90
N VAL A 116 -20.82 5.49 4.36
CA VAL A 116 -21.26 4.77 3.15
C VAL A 116 -21.61 3.31 3.44
N CYS A 117 -21.49 2.86 4.68
CA CYS A 117 -21.64 1.45 5.05
C CYS A 117 -23.08 0.95 4.88
N ASP A 118 -24.07 1.81 5.05
CA ASP A 118 -25.50 1.51 4.82
C ASP A 118 -25.82 1.32 3.32
N ASP A 119 -25.03 1.93 2.43
CA ASP A 119 -25.16 1.76 0.98
C ASP A 119 -24.48 0.47 0.48
N MET A 120 -23.75 -0.23 1.33
CA MET A 120 -23.06 -1.48 0.98
C MET A 120 -23.94 -2.71 1.29
N PRO A 121 -23.96 -3.72 0.40
CA PRO A 121 -24.76 -4.91 0.65
C PRO A 121 -24.21 -5.73 1.82
N SER A 122 -25.09 -6.38 2.58
CA SER A 122 -24.65 -7.48 3.45
C SER A 122 -24.52 -8.76 2.63
N VAL A 123 -23.41 -9.48 2.78
CA VAL A 123 -23.10 -10.70 2.01
C VAL A 123 -23.03 -11.89 2.95
N ILE A 124 -23.61 -13.03 2.55
CA ILE A 124 -23.45 -14.29 3.28
C ILE A 124 -22.37 -15.12 2.56
N CYS A 125 -21.34 -15.53 3.28
CA CYS A 125 -20.26 -16.37 2.77
C CYS A 125 -19.93 -17.43 3.82
N GLU A 126 -19.94 -18.71 3.44
CA GLU A 126 -19.66 -19.82 4.38
C GLU A 126 -20.54 -19.78 5.64
N GLU A 127 -21.85 -19.51 5.47
CA GLU A 127 -22.83 -19.38 6.57
C GLU A 127 -22.66 -18.16 7.49
N GLU A 128 -21.60 -17.38 7.31
CA GLU A 128 -21.36 -16.15 8.05
C GLU A 128 -21.85 -14.91 7.29
N ARG A 129 -22.41 -13.94 8.02
CA ARG A 129 -22.86 -12.66 7.47
C ARG A 129 -21.77 -11.61 7.61
N PHE A 130 -21.35 -11.04 6.49
CA PHE A 130 -20.38 -9.95 6.41
C PHE A 130 -21.08 -8.63 6.11
N THR A 131 -20.73 -7.58 6.85
CA THR A 131 -21.25 -6.22 6.68
C THR A 131 -20.08 -5.22 6.68
N ALA A 132 -20.27 -4.08 6.02
CA ALA A 132 -19.29 -3.01 6.05
C ALA A 132 -19.09 -2.45 7.48
N HIS A 133 -20.10 -2.55 8.34
CA HIS A 133 -20.02 -2.19 9.76
C HIS A 133 -18.93 -2.97 10.51
N ALA A 134 -18.79 -4.28 10.28
CA ALA A 134 -17.72 -5.05 10.90
C ALA A 134 -16.32 -4.58 10.46
N ALA A 135 -16.17 -4.03 9.25
CA ALA A 135 -14.92 -3.41 8.82
C ALA A 135 -14.69 -2.04 9.47
N VAL A 136 -15.75 -1.27 9.75
CA VAL A 136 -15.68 -0.02 10.53
C VAL A 136 -15.16 -0.32 11.94
N GLU A 137 -15.73 -1.31 12.63
CA GLU A 137 -15.30 -1.73 13.98
C GLU A 137 -13.82 -2.15 14.00
N HIS A 138 -13.37 -2.91 13.01
CA HIS A 138 -11.96 -3.28 12.89
C HIS A 138 -11.04 -2.06 12.69
N LEU A 139 -11.42 -1.09 11.85
CA LEU A 139 -10.63 0.13 11.67
C LEU A 139 -10.66 1.02 12.92
N GLU A 140 -11.77 1.05 13.66
CA GLU A 140 -11.89 1.74 14.94
C GLU A 140 -10.90 1.17 15.97
N LEU A 141 -10.83 -0.16 16.10
CA LEU A 141 -9.87 -0.84 16.98
C LEU A 141 -8.42 -0.54 16.56
N ALA A 142 -8.13 -0.57 15.25
CA ALA A 142 -6.81 -0.24 14.73
C ALA A 142 -6.42 1.23 15.02
N ALA A 143 -7.35 2.18 14.86
CA ALA A 143 -7.13 3.59 15.15
C ALA A 143 -7.03 3.89 16.66
N GLY A 144 -7.77 3.14 17.48
CA GLY A 144 -7.80 3.26 18.92
C GLY A 144 -6.57 2.69 19.63
N LEU A 145 -5.88 1.73 19.03
CA LEU A 145 -4.73 1.06 19.65
C LEU A 145 -3.58 2.04 19.90
N LYS A 146 -3.21 2.19 21.18
CA LYS A 146 -2.09 3.06 21.60
C LYS A 146 -0.81 2.26 21.85
N HIS A 147 -0.93 1.16 22.60
CA HIS A 147 0.18 0.37 23.07
C HIS A 147 -0.30 -1.01 23.51
N VAL A 148 0.52 -2.03 23.29
CA VAL A 148 0.40 -3.36 23.88
C VAL A 148 1.56 -3.53 24.84
N ASP A 149 1.24 -3.73 26.11
CA ASP A 149 2.22 -3.97 27.16
C ASP A 149 2.59 -5.46 27.20
N ILE A 150 3.88 -5.76 27.27
CA ILE A 150 4.42 -7.12 27.32
C ILE A 150 5.58 -7.14 28.31
N ASP A 151 5.43 -7.95 29.36
CA ASP A 151 6.50 -8.23 30.32
C ASP A 151 7.05 -9.64 30.08
N THR A 152 8.31 -9.73 29.68
CA THR A 152 8.98 -11.03 29.47
C THR A 152 9.80 -11.49 30.65
N ALA A 153 9.96 -10.65 31.68
CA ALA A 153 10.77 -10.94 32.86
C ALA A 153 10.31 -12.16 33.66
N PRO A 154 9.01 -12.42 33.88
CA PRO A 154 8.55 -13.56 34.67
C PRO A 154 8.92 -14.94 34.09
N PHE A 155 9.35 -14.97 32.83
CA PHE A 155 9.67 -16.21 32.10
C PHE A 155 11.18 -16.37 31.83
N ASP A 156 12.04 -15.51 32.40
CA ASP A 156 13.48 -15.64 32.32
C ASP A 156 14.12 -15.88 33.69
N ASP A 157 14.62 -17.09 33.90
CA ASP A 157 15.35 -17.48 35.13
C ASP A 157 16.64 -16.68 35.33
N CYS A 158 17.15 -16.02 34.28
CA CYS A 158 18.41 -15.28 34.31
C CYS A 158 18.28 -13.86 34.89
N ILE A 159 17.06 -13.37 35.13
CA ILE A 159 16.83 -11.97 35.50
C ILE A 159 17.45 -11.59 36.86
N MET A 160 17.54 -12.55 37.78
CA MET A 160 18.10 -12.33 39.12
C MET A 160 19.63 -12.48 39.19
N LEU A 161 20.29 -12.78 38.05
CA LEU A 161 21.73 -13.06 38.04
C LEU A 161 22.59 -11.80 38.11
N CYS A 162 22.28 -10.77 37.31
CA CYS A 162 23.03 -9.52 37.29
C CYS A 162 22.23 -8.36 36.66
N SER A 163 22.66 -7.11 36.93
CA SER A 163 22.04 -5.90 36.38
C SER A 163 22.00 -5.88 34.85
N THR A 164 23.02 -6.47 34.23
CA THR A 164 23.14 -6.54 32.79
C THR A 164 22.05 -7.45 32.20
N SER A 165 21.83 -8.64 32.76
CA SER A 165 20.72 -9.52 32.37
C SER A 165 19.36 -8.83 32.52
N TYR A 166 19.15 -8.10 33.62
CA TYR A 166 17.93 -7.32 33.82
C TYR A 166 17.69 -6.28 32.71
N SER A 167 18.72 -5.50 32.35
CA SER A 167 18.62 -4.52 31.26
C SER A 167 18.32 -5.15 29.88
N TYR A 168 18.79 -6.37 29.63
CA TYR A 168 18.42 -7.09 28.40
C TYR A 168 16.96 -7.49 28.39
N GLU A 169 16.44 -8.00 29.50
CA GLU A 169 15.04 -8.41 29.60
C GLU A 169 14.08 -7.21 29.50
N GLU A 170 14.46 -6.05 30.04
CA GLU A 170 13.75 -4.79 29.82
C GLU A 170 13.73 -4.44 28.32
N ALA A 171 14.90 -4.47 27.65
CA ALA A 171 14.98 -4.22 26.21
C ALA A 171 14.19 -5.25 25.37
N ARG A 172 14.15 -6.51 25.80
CA ARG A 172 13.39 -7.59 25.15
C ARG A 172 11.88 -7.34 25.29
N SER A 173 11.42 -6.97 26.49
CA SER A 173 10.04 -6.57 26.76
C SER A 173 9.63 -5.37 25.89
N ASP A 174 10.48 -4.34 25.81
CA ASP A 174 10.24 -3.16 24.97
C ASP A 174 10.18 -3.48 23.46
N VAL A 175 11.05 -4.36 22.97
CA VAL A 175 11.00 -4.82 21.58
C VAL A 175 9.71 -5.61 21.32
N ALA A 176 9.38 -6.55 22.20
CA ALA A 176 8.18 -7.38 22.08
C ALA A 176 6.91 -6.51 22.10
N ALA A 177 6.80 -5.57 23.04
CA ALA A 177 5.70 -4.63 23.15
C ALA A 177 5.52 -3.78 21.88
N ARG A 178 6.61 -3.24 21.31
CA ARG A 178 6.57 -2.48 20.05
C ARG A 178 6.14 -3.34 18.86
N VAL A 179 6.68 -4.54 18.73
CA VAL A 179 6.30 -5.46 17.65
C VAL A 179 4.83 -5.89 17.78
N ALA A 180 4.40 -6.27 18.99
CA ALA A 180 3.04 -6.68 19.26
C ALA A 180 2.03 -5.56 19.02
N THR A 181 2.36 -4.32 19.40
CA THR A 181 1.54 -3.15 19.11
C THR A 181 1.28 -3.03 17.60
N GLU A 182 2.32 -3.12 16.78
CA GLU A 182 2.17 -3.03 15.32
C GLU A 182 1.43 -4.25 14.74
N LEU A 183 1.65 -5.46 15.27
CA LEU A 183 0.96 -6.69 14.83
C LEU A 183 -0.53 -6.68 15.15
N VAL A 184 -0.92 -6.17 16.32
CA VAL A 184 -2.34 -6.08 16.71
C VAL A 184 -3.05 -5.06 15.81
N ALA A 185 -2.47 -3.88 15.59
CA ALA A 185 -3.02 -2.90 14.66
C ALA A 185 -3.09 -3.45 13.22
N PHE A 186 -2.08 -4.19 12.80
CA PHE A 186 -2.04 -4.84 11.49
C PHE A 186 -3.15 -5.90 11.36
N THR A 187 -3.35 -6.72 12.40
CA THR A 187 -4.39 -7.76 12.43
C THR A 187 -5.78 -7.15 12.24
N PHE A 188 -6.10 -6.09 13.00
CA PHE A 188 -7.37 -5.40 12.84
C PHE A 188 -7.52 -4.75 11.47
N THR A 189 -6.48 -4.08 10.97
CA THR A 189 -6.48 -3.48 9.61
C THR A 189 -6.69 -4.54 8.52
N TRP A 190 -6.04 -5.70 8.65
CA TRP A 190 -6.21 -6.82 7.73
C TRP A 190 -7.62 -7.43 7.82
N GLY A 191 -8.17 -7.56 9.02
CA GLY A 191 -9.56 -7.97 9.23
C GLY A 191 -10.57 -7.03 8.57
N ALA A 192 -10.34 -5.72 8.63
CA ALA A 192 -11.14 -4.74 7.90
C ALA A 192 -11.04 -4.94 6.39
N PHE A 193 -9.82 -5.14 5.87
CA PHE A 193 -9.60 -5.45 4.45
C PHE A 193 -10.33 -6.72 4.00
N GLU A 194 -10.19 -7.83 4.72
CA GLU A 194 -10.83 -9.11 4.36
C GLU A 194 -12.36 -8.98 4.39
N THR A 195 -12.90 -8.32 5.42
CA THR A 195 -14.33 -8.05 5.56
C THR A 195 -14.83 -7.22 4.38
N LEU A 196 -14.15 -6.13 4.03
CA LEU A 196 -14.54 -5.29 2.90
C LEU A 196 -14.43 -6.01 1.57
N ALA A 197 -13.36 -6.79 1.35
CA ALA A 197 -13.23 -7.57 0.14
C ALA A 197 -14.37 -8.60 0.01
N LYS A 198 -14.82 -9.22 1.12
CA LYS A 198 -16.01 -10.10 1.12
C LYS A 198 -17.30 -9.34 0.81
N VAL A 199 -17.46 -8.12 1.32
CA VAL A 199 -18.63 -7.28 1.05
C VAL A 199 -18.66 -6.77 -0.39
N ILE A 200 -17.53 -6.28 -0.90
CA ILE A 200 -17.37 -5.72 -2.26
C ILE A 200 -17.52 -6.80 -3.33
N GLN A 201 -17.15 -8.06 -3.02
CA GLN A 201 -17.12 -9.17 -3.98
C GLN A 201 -16.33 -8.85 -5.28
N PRO A 202 -15.02 -8.50 -5.20
CA PRO A 202 -14.21 -8.17 -6.38
C PRO A 202 -14.35 -9.20 -7.51
N PRO A 203 -14.33 -8.85 -8.80
CA PRO A 203 -14.56 -9.79 -9.89
C PRO A 203 -13.54 -10.94 -9.90
N ALA A 204 -13.96 -12.11 -10.39
CA ALA A 204 -13.07 -13.25 -10.58
C ALA A 204 -11.94 -12.91 -11.56
N VAL A 205 -10.74 -13.43 -11.29
CA VAL A 205 -9.61 -13.33 -12.21
C VAL A 205 -9.91 -14.18 -13.46
N PRO A 206 -9.78 -13.63 -14.68
CA PRO A 206 -9.99 -14.41 -15.90
C PRO A 206 -9.14 -15.68 -15.94
N LYS A 207 -9.74 -16.82 -16.34
CA LYS A 207 -9.04 -18.11 -16.43
C LYS A 207 -7.82 -18.06 -17.37
N SER A 208 -7.86 -17.22 -18.40
CA SER A 208 -6.71 -17.00 -19.29
C SER A 208 -5.48 -16.45 -18.57
N MET A 209 -5.69 -15.69 -17.49
CA MET A 209 -4.63 -15.07 -16.69
C MET A 209 -4.25 -15.91 -15.47
N ASN A 210 -5.14 -16.79 -15.02
CA ASN A 210 -4.90 -17.72 -13.93
C ASN A 210 -5.43 -19.14 -14.23
N PRO A 211 -4.84 -19.86 -15.22
CA PRO A 211 -5.39 -21.11 -15.74
C PRO A 211 -5.39 -22.27 -14.75
N ASN A 212 -4.49 -22.24 -13.77
CA ASN A 212 -4.30 -23.30 -12.78
C ASN A 212 -4.78 -22.90 -11.37
N GLY A 213 -5.33 -21.70 -11.19
CA GLY A 213 -5.42 -21.09 -9.86
C GLY A 213 -6.78 -21.22 -9.19
N THR A 214 -6.73 -21.56 -7.91
CA THR A 214 -7.73 -21.09 -6.95
C THR A 214 -7.76 -19.55 -7.01
N CYS A 215 -8.94 -18.98 -7.24
CA CYS A 215 -9.13 -17.54 -7.28
C CYS A 215 -9.46 -17.07 -5.86
N SER A 216 -8.42 -16.91 -5.04
CA SER A 216 -8.63 -16.48 -3.65
C SER A 216 -9.22 -15.07 -3.61
N LEU A 217 -9.84 -14.71 -2.48
CA LEU A 217 -10.39 -13.37 -2.28
C LEU A 217 -9.34 -12.27 -2.53
N VAL A 218 -8.09 -12.50 -2.09
CA VAL A 218 -6.98 -11.57 -2.31
C VAL A 218 -6.63 -11.47 -3.79
N ASP A 219 -6.65 -12.58 -4.55
CA ASP A 219 -6.38 -12.54 -5.99
C ASP A 219 -7.44 -11.73 -6.74
N ARG A 220 -8.71 -11.86 -6.34
CA ARG A 220 -9.83 -11.06 -6.87
C ARG A 220 -9.66 -9.57 -6.53
N ALA A 221 -9.24 -9.25 -5.30
CA ALA A 221 -8.96 -7.87 -4.89
C ALA A 221 -7.79 -7.26 -5.68
N MET A 222 -6.68 -7.99 -5.84
CA MET A 222 -5.53 -7.55 -6.64
C MET A 222 -5.93 -7.27 -8.10
N TRP A 223 -6.81 -8.09 -8.66
CA TRP A 223 -7.36 -7.90 -10.00
C TRP A 223 -8.20 -6.62 -10.11
N MET A 224 -9.09 -6.38 -9.14
CA MET A 224 -9.88 -5.15 -9.09
C MET A 224 -9.00 -3.89 -8.95
N LEU A 225 -7.93 -3.97 -8.17
CA LEU A 225 -6.95 -2.90 -7.98
C LEU A 225 -6.14 -2.55 -9.25
N ARG A 226 -6.31 -3.27 -10.37
CA ARG A 226 -5.83 -2.80 -11.69
C ARG A 226 -6.57 -1.56 -12.18
N ARG A 227 -7.79 -1.35 -11.70
CA ARG A 227 -8.63 -0.21 -12.05
C ARG A 227 -8.38 0.99 -11.15
N ALA A 228 -7.71 0.78 -10.01
CA ALA A 228 -7.38 1.83 -9.06
C ALA A 228 -6.22 2.68 -9.58
N THR A 229 -6.27 3.98 -9.30
CA THR A 229 -5.08 4.82 -9.38
C THR A 229 -4.31 4.64 -8.07
N PRO A 230 -3.02 4.26 -8.09
CA PRO A 230 -2.24 4.19 -6.87
C PRO A 230 -2.30 5.51 -6.11
N VAL A 231 -2.69 5.44 -4.85
CA VAL A 231 -2.73 6.61 -3.97
C VAL A 231 -1.34 7.22 -3.83
N PHE A 232 -1.27 8.52 -3.58
CA PHE A 232 0.02 9.21 -3.44
C PHE A 232 0.92 8.51 -2.40
N ALA A 233 2.23 8.51 -2.65
CA ALA A 233 3.27 7.82 -1.87
C ALA A 233 3.17 6.27 -1.80
N TYR A 234 2.18 5.63 -2.45
CA TYR A 234 2.06 4.17 -2.43
C TYR A 234 3.37 3.47 -2.85
N SER A 235 3.96 3.92 -3.96
CA SER A 235 5.20 3.36 -4.51
C SER A 235 6.44 3.59 -3.67
N GLU A 236 6.49 4.72 -3.00
CA GLU A 236 7.57 5.00 -2.05
C GLU A 236 7.47 4.05 -0.85
N ILE A 237 6.28 3.93 -0.25
CA ILE A 237 6.02 3.04 0.87
C ILE A 237 6.27 1.57 0.48
N LEU A 238 5.85 1.15 -0.71
CA LEU A 238 6.13 -0.19 -1.20
C LEU A 238 7.64 -0.44 -1.36
N SER A 239 8.37 0.53 -1.90
CA SER A 239 9.83 0.42 -2.03
C SER A 239 10.52 0.37 -0.66
N MET A 240 10.08 1.17 0.30
CA MET A 240 10.60 1.14 1.67
C MET A 240 10.33 -0.22 2.33
N ALA A 241 9.10 -0.73 2.23
CA ALA A 241 8.74 -2.04 2.75
C ALA A 241 9.58 -3.15 2.09
N ALA A 242 9.78 -3.07 0.77
CA ALA A 242 10.62 -4.00 0.02
C ALA A 242 12.07 -4.04 0.54
N ARG A 243 12.64 -2.90 0.94
CA ARG A 243 14.02 -2.80 1.46
C ARG A 243 14.15 -3.36 2.88
N LEU A 244 13.09 -3.31 3.68
CA LEU A 244 13.08 -3.82 5.05
C LEU A 244 12.65 -5.29 5.16
N LEU A 245 12.29 -5.92 4.04
CA LEU A 245 11.93 -7.34 4.05
C LEU A 245 13.12 -8.16 4.58
N PRO A 246 12.90 -8.97 5.64
CA PRO A 246 13.96 -9.78 6.21
C PRO A 246 14.58 -10.70 5.15
N ARG A 247 15.91 -10.78 5.13
CA ARG A 247 16.64 -11.70 4.25
C ARG A 247 16.14 -13.13 4.54
N GLY A 248 15.57 -13.79 3.54
CA GLY A 248 14.94 -15.10 3.67
C GLY A 248 13.43 -15.14 3.43
N VAL A 249 12.72 -14.03 3.65
CA VAL A 249 11.26 -13.95 3.41
C VAL A 249 10.95 -13.78 1.91
N VAL A 250 11.85 -13.17 1.13
CA VAL A 250 11.51 -12.62 -0.21
C VAL A 250 12.34 -13.12 -1.38
N THR A 251 13.49 -13.74 -1.17
CA THR A 251 14.52 -13.70 -2.22
C THR A 251 14.23 -14.57 -3.44
N ASP A 252 13.40 -15.62 -3.32
CA ASP A 252 12.96 -16.39 -4.49
C ASP A 252 11.44 -16.54 -4.61
N ARG A 253 10.72 -16.73 -3.50
CA ARG A 253 9.28 -17.02 -3.54
C ARG A 253 8.51 -15.81 -4.02
N THR A 254 8.87 -14.62 -3.57
CA THR A 254 8.24 -13.36 -4.00
C THR A 254 8.61 -13.06 -5.45
N VAL A 255 9.87 -13.22 -5.87
CA VAL A 255 10.25 -13.03 -7.28
C VAL A 255 9.50 -14.01 -8.19
N ARG A 256 9.46 -15.30 -7.84
CA ARG A 256 8.67 -16.31 -8.57
C ARG A 256 7.17 -15.99 -8.58
N ARG A 257 6.63 -15.46 -7.48
CA ARG A 257 5.23 -15.02 -7.40
C ARG A 257 4.95 -13.81 -8.27
N VAL A 258 5.78 -12.78 -8.21
CA VAL A 258 5.68 -11.61 -9.08
C VAL A 258 5.70 -12.07 -10.53
N GLN A 259 6.66 -12.92 -10.92
CA GLN A 259 6.70 -13.49 -12.27
C GLN A 259 5.43 -14.27 -12.63
N LYS A 260 4.89 -15.08 -11.70
CA LYS A 260 3.65 -15.83 -11.88
C LYS A 260 2.41 -14.93 -12.02
N TYR A 261 2.37 -13.82 -11.29
CA TYR A 261 1.19 -12.95 -11.16
C TYR A 261 1.23 -11.70 -12.05
N LEU A 262 2.37 -11.40 -12.67
CA LEU A 262 2.56 -10.30 -13.61
C LEU A 262 1.41 -10.10 -14.61
N PRO A 263 0.79 -11.15 -15.20
CA PRO A 263 -0.30 -10.95 -16.15
C PRO A 263 -1.53 -10.22 -15.59
N TYR A 264 -1.74 -10.25 -14.28
CA TYR A 264 -2.93 -9.70 -13.64
C TYR A 264 -2.69 -8.88 -12.36
N MET A 265 -1.42 -8.65 -11.99
CA MET A 265 -1.04 -7.88 -10.81
C MET A 265 -0.63 -6.47 -11.22
N SER A 266 -1.38 -5.46 -10.75
CA SER A 266 -0.91 -4.07 -10.81
C SER A 266 0.13 -3.81 -9.72
N TYR A 267 0.75 -2.63 -9.77
CA TYR A 267 1.63 -2.17 -8.71
C TYR A 267 0.91 -2.10 -7.34
N ALA A 268 -0.36 -1.68 -7.33
CA ALA A 268 -1.23 -1.78 -6.16
C ALA A 268 -1.39 -3.24 -5.70
N GLY A 269 -1.64 -4.17 -6.63
CA GLY A 269 -1.71 -5.60 -6.32
C GLY A 269 -0.43 -6.17 -5.70
N LEU A 270 0.76 -5.68 -6.10
CA LEU A 270 2.03 -6.11 -5.53
C LEU A 270 2.16 -5.78 -4.04
N GLY A 271 1.81 -4.54 -3.65
CA GLY A 271 1.83 -4.17 -2.24
C GLY A 271 0.83 -4.98 -1.41
N LEU A 272 -0.36 -5.25 -1.96
CA LEU A 272 -1.33 -6.13 -1.31
C LEU A 272 -0.80 -7.58 -1.17
N ASP A 273 -0.08 -8.11 -2.15
CA ASP A 273 0.57 -9.42 -2.02
C ASP A 273 1.64 -9.43 -0.93
N MET A 274 2.41 -8.34 -0.79
CA MET A 274 3.40 -8.20 0.28
C MET A 274 2.76 -8.20 1.66
N VAL A 275 1.66 -7.46 1.83
CA VAL A 275 0.85 -7.46 3.06
C VAL A 275 0.34 -8.87 3.36
N ARG A 276 -0.20 -9.57 2.36
CA ARG A 276 -0.63 -10.97 2.50
C ARG A 276 0.52 -11.88 2.96
N CYS A 277 1.72 -11.72 2.39
CA CYS A 277 2.88 -12.50 2.81
C CYS A 277 3.19 -12.28 4.29
N CYS A 278 3.25 -11.00 4.72
CA CYS A 278 3.48 -10.64 6.12
C CYS A 278 2.44 -11.29 7.05
N ARG A 279 1.15 -11.21 6.68
CA ARG A 279 0.05 -11.83 7.43
C ARG A 279 0.22 -13.34 7.55
N ASN A 280 0.59 -14.01 6.47
CA ASN A 280 0.70 -15.46 6.45
C ASN A 280 1.87 -15.97 7.30
N GLU A 281 3.00 -15.27 7.34
CA GLU A 281 4.10 -15.62 8.25
C GLU A 281 3.63 -15.61 9.70
N PHE A 282 2.87 -14.59 10.09
CA PHE A 282 2.29 -14.50 11.43
C PHE A 282 1.23 -15.59 11.68
N ALA A 283 0.24 -15.71 10.79
CA ALA A 283 -0.88 -16.62 10.96
C ALA A 283 -0.48 -18.11 10.95
N HIS A 284 0.63 -18.45 10.29
CA HIS A 284 1.16 -19.82 10.26
C HIS A 284 2.25 -20.07 11.32
N GLY A 285 2.53 -19.11 12.21
CA GLY A 285 3.53 -19.25 13.26
C GLY A 285 4.99 -19.28 12.76
N ALA A 286 5.22 -18.88 11.51
CA ALA A 286 6.57 -18.75 10.95
C ALA A 286 7.25 -17.43 11.36
N PHE A 287 6.46 -16.47 11.88
CA PHE A 287 6.97 -15.24 12.46
C PHE A 287 7.74 -15.52 13.77
N VAL A 288 9.02 -15.15 13.79
CA VAL A 288 9.86 -15.20 14.98
C VAL A 288 9.97 -13.80 15.57
N MET A 289 9.66 -13.66 16.86
CA MET A 289 9.81 -12.39 17.57
C MET A 289 11.29 -11.98 17.55
N PRO A 290 11.62 -10.75 17.10
CA PRO A 290 13.01 -10.30 17.11
C PRO A 290 13.50 -10.13 18.54
N ALA A 291 14.73 -10.57 18.78
CA ALA A 291 15.48 -10.24 19.99
C ALA A 291 16.19 -8.88 19.81
N PRO A 292 16.48 -8.15 20.89
CA PRO A 292 17.36 -6.98 20.80
C PRO A 292 18.78 -7.42 20.40
N GLU A 293 19.47 -6.62 19.57
CA GLU A 293 20.83 -6.93 19.09
C GLU A 293 21.87 -6.81 20.22
N GLU A 294 21.58 -6.00 21.25
CA GLU A 294 22.41 -5.76 22.43
C GLU A 294 21.50 -5.48 23.65
N TRP A 295 21.92 -4.62 24.58
CA TRP A 295 21.10 -4.06 25.67
C TRP A 295 20.16 -2.94 25.19
N SER A 296 20.11 -2.68 23.88
CA SER A 296 19.19 -1.71 23.28
C SER A 296 18.36 -2.36 22.19
N GLY A 297 17.06 -2.06 22.19
CA GLY A 297 16.11 -2.52 21.19
C GLY A 297 15.98 -1.58 19.99
N GLU A 298 16.80 -0.55 19.84
CA GLU A 298 16.55 0.56 18.91
C GLU A 298 16.69 0.18 17.43
N ARG A 299 17.54 -0.80 17.12
CA ARG A 299 17.87 -1.19 15.73
C ARG A 299 16.94 -2.23 15.13
N VAL A 300 15.93 -2.67 15.87
CA VAL A 300 15.00 -3.70 15.39
C VAL A 300 14.12 -3.12 14.28
N VAL A 301 14.33 -3.60 13.05
CA VAL A 301 13.62 -3.12 11.85
C VAL A 301 12.20 -3.65 11.71
N MET A 302 11.85 -4.72 12.43
CA MET A 302 10.59 -5.43 12.27
C MET A 302 9.34 -4.57 12.56
N PRO A 303 9.28 -3.77 13.66
CA PRO A 303 8.17 -2.83 13.87
C PRO A 303 7.97 -1.89 12.67
N GLN A 304 9.06 -1.39 12.09
CA GLN A 304 8.97 -0.49 10.92
C GLN A 304 8.45 -1.22 9.68
N PHE A 305 8.87 -2.45 9.43
CA PHE A 305 8.35 -3.26 8.33
C PHE A 305 6.85 -3.55 8.48
N ILE A 306 6.40 -3.94 9.68
CA ILE A 306 4.98 -4.17 9.96
C ILE A 306 4.19 -2.87 9.79
N ARG A 307 4.73 -1.75 10.27
CA ARG A 307 4.13 -0.42 10.12
C ARG A 307 3.94 0.00 8.66
N LEU A 308 4.93 -0.26 7.80
CA LEU A 308 4.81 -0.01 6.35
C LEU A 308 3.79 -0.96 5.71
N SER A 309 3.75 -2.23 6.14
CA SER A 309 2.74 -3.21 5.69
C SER A 309 1.33 -2.78 6.09
N LEU A 310 1.16 -2.22 7.29
CA LEU A 310 -0.09 -1.64 7.76
C LEU A 310 -0.51 -0.47 6.86
N ARG A 311 0.41 0.44 6.52
CA ARG A 311 0.13 1.53 5.57
C ARG A 311 -0.34 1.00 4.21
N LEU A 312 0.33 -0.03 3.67
CA LEU A 312 -0.05 -0.65 2.40
C LEU A 312 -1.44 -1.31 2.48
N ALA A 313 -1.80 -1.90 3.63
CA ALA A 313 -3.13 -2.44 3.85
C ALA A 313 -4.20 -1.33 3.86
N LEU A 314 -3.96 -0.21 4.57
CA LEU A 314 -4.86 0.95 4.55
C LEU A 314 -5.01 1.55 3.15
N PHE A 315 -3.91 1.68 2.40
CA PHE A 315 -3.95 2.10 1.01
C PHE A 315 -4.74 1.13 0.13
N SER A 316 -4.61 -0.18 0.36
CA SER A 316 -5.36 -1.19 -0.39
C SER A 316 -6.86 -1.08 -0.12
N ILE A 317 -7.28 -0.86 1.13
CA ILE A 317 -8.67 -0.59 1.48
C ILE A 317 -9.17 0.68 0.78
N GLN A 318 -8.40 1.78 0.91
CA GLN A 318 -8.73 3.07 0.31
C GLN A 318 -8.93 2.97 -1.21
N MET A 319 -8.02 2.29 -1.91
CA MET A 319 -8.12 2.04 -3.36
C MET A 319 -9.27 1.10 -3.74
N LEU A 320 -9.58 0.08 -2.92
CA LEU A 320 -10.73 -0.79 -3.16
C LEU A 320 -12.04 -0.01 -3.08
N LEU A 321 -12.19 0.83 -2.05
CA LEU A 321 -13.34 1.70 -1.89
C LEU A 321 -13.42 2.72 -3.04
N GLU A 322 -12.29 3.28 -3.47
CA GLU A 322 -12.24 4.22 -4.59
C GLU A 322 -12.76 3.57 -5.88
N VAL A 323 -12.33 2.33 -6.19
CA VAL A 323 -12.84 1.60 -7.35
C VAL A 323 -14.31 1.24 -7.19
N GLN A 324 -14.75 0.86 -5.99
CA GLN A 324 -16.13 0.47 -5.71
C GLN A 324 -17.12 1.65 -5.86
N PHE A 325 -16.75 2.83 -5.36
CA PHE A 325 -17.59 4.01 -5.34
C PHE A 325 -17.29 4.99 -6.47
N ARG A 326 -16.42 4.61 -7.41
CA ARG A 326 -16.15 5.41 -8.60
C ARG A 326 -17.45 5.71 -9.32
N ASP A 327 -17.67 6.99 -9.60
CA ASP A 327 -18.86 7.50 -10.30
C ASP A 327 -20.19 7.25 -9.57
N SER A 328 -20.16 6.92 -8.27
CA SER A 328 -21.38 6.71 -7.47
C SER A 328 -22.14 8.00 -7.16
N GLY A 329 -21.45 9.15 -7.19
CA GLY A 329 -22.00 10.46 -6.81
C GLY A 329 -22.26 10.61 -5.30
N ILE A 330 -21.92 9.61 -4.49
CA ILE A 330 -22.12 9.62 -3.04
C ILE A 330 -21.26 10.72 -2.42
N GLN A 331 -21.90 11.56 -1.62
CA GLN A 331 -21.24 12.65 -0.91
C GLN A 331 -20.97 12.25 0.54
N VAL A 332 -19.75 12.49 1.00
CA VAL A 332 -19.35 12.29 2.40
C VAL A 332 -19.13 13.64 3.07
N SER A 333 -19.52 13.72 4.33
CA SER A 333 -19.29 14.86 5.21
C SER A 333 -17.83 14.89 5.67
N PRO A 334 -17.31 16.08 6.03
CA PRO A 334 -15.97 16.22 6.61
C PRO A 334 -15.77 15.38 7.86
N SER A 335 -14.62 14.71 7.94
CA SER A 335 -14.18 14.11 9.19
C SER A 335 -13.61 15.19 10.10
N ARG A 336 -13.68 14.97 11.41
CA ARG A 336 -13.23 15.94 12.43
C ARG A 336 -11.80 16.43 12.18
N ASP A 337 -10.96 15.56 11.61
CA ASP A 337 -9.56 15.83 11.30
C ASP A 337 -9.25 15.77 9.79
N GLY A 338 -10.26 15.73 8.92
CA GLY A 338 -10.13 15.34 7.50
C GLY A 338 -9.47 16.37 6.58
N GLY A 339 -9.31 17.61 7.03
CA GLY A 339 -8.69 18.68 6.24
C GLY A 339 -9.56 19.24 5.11
N TRP A 340 -10.76 18.69 4.89
CA TRP A 340 -11.77 19.29 4.02
C TRP A 340 -12.91 19.89 4.85
N GLU A 341 -13.46 21.03 4.43
CA GLU A 341 -14.44 21.82 5.20
C GLU A 341 -15.89 21.56 4.76
N GLU A 342 -16.10 21.06 3.55
CA GLU A 342 -17.42 20.88 2.94
C GLU A 342 -17.68 19.42 2.53
N ARG A 343 -18.94 19.08 2.26
CA ARG A 343 -19.25 17.77 1.68
C ARG A 343 -18.52 17.59 0.35
N THR A 344 -17.98 16.40 0.12
CA THR A 344 -17.25 16.07 -1.10
C THR A 344 -17.65 14.69 -1.61
N ASP A 345 -17.41 14.45 -2.90
CA ASP A 345 -17.50 13.11 -3.49
C ASP A 345 -16.60 12.12 -2.74
N VAL A 346 -17.11 10.91 -2.50
CA VAL A 346 -16.41 9.84 -1.76
C VAL A 346 -15.12 9.42 -2.44
N GLY A 347 -15.09 9.30 -3.77
CA GLY A 347 -13.88 8.96 -4.52
C GLY A 347 -12.79 10.02 -4.32
N ARG A 348 -13.20 11.29 -4.33
CA ARG A 348 -12.30 12.41 -4.03
C ARG A 348 -11.80 12.39 -2.58
N ALA A 349 -12.66 12.15 -1.59
CA ALA A 349 -12.24 12.02 -0.19
C ALA A 349 -11.20 10.90 -0.04
N LEU A 350 -11.48 9.74 -0.65
CA LEU A 350 -10.61 8.57 -0.64
C LEU A 350 -9.25 8.84 -1.31
N THR A 351 -9.10 9.82 -2.19
CA THR A 351 -7.78 10.11 -2.79
C THR A 351 -6.80 10.72 -1.77
N HIS A 352 -7.28 11.35 -0.69
CA HIS A 352 -6.46 12.23 0.15
C HIS A 352 -6.40 11.88 1.64
N LEU A 353 -7.12 10.86 2.10
CA LEU A 353 -7.22 10.52 3.55
C LEU A 353 -5.88 10.38 4.27
N HIS A 354 -4.85 9.94 3.55
CA HIS A 354 -3.53 9.67 4.07
C HIS A 354 -2.62 10.90 4.23
N LEU A 355 -3.04 12.09 3.80
CA LEU A 355 -2.22 13.32 3.78
C LEU A 355 -2.57 14.26 4.94
N ASN A 356 -1.58 14.80 5.66
CA ASN A 356 -1.81 15.75 6.76
C ASN A 356 -2.21 17.14 6.26
N ASP A 357 -1.60 17.60 5.15
CA ASP A 357 -1.68 18.99 4.69
C ASP A 357 -2.67 19.20 3.55
N TYR A 358 -3.63 18.30 3.38
CA TYR A 358 -4.64 18.47 2.35
C TYR A 358 -5.62 19.55 2.80
N ARG A 359 -5.31 20.82 2.47
CA ARG A 359 -6.25 21.95 2.50
C ARG A 359 -6.76 22.18 1.09
N TYR A 360 -8.04 21.87 0.90
CA TYR A 360 -8.75 21.93 -0.38
C TYR A 360 -8.56 23.28 -1.12
N ASP A 361 -8.55 24.39 -0.38
CA ASP A 361 -8.60 25.74 -0.97
C ASP A 361 -7.31 26.20 -1.67
N ARG A 362 -6.16 25.56 -1.42
CA ARG A 362 -4.89 26.02 -2.02
C ARG A 362 -4.58 25.41 -3.39
N LEU A 363 -5.26 24.33 -3.78
CA LEU A 363 -4.96 23.61 -5.01
C LEU A 363 -5.91 23.94 -6.17
N ALA A 364 -7.13 24.45 -5.88
CA ALA A 364 -8.06 24.92 -6.90
C ALA A 364 -7.89 26.40 -7.26
N ALA A 365 -7.22 27.18 -6.39
CA ALA A 365 -7.01 28.62 -6.56
C ALA A 365 -5.66 29.00 -7.21
N ARG A 366 -4.90 28.04 -7.74
CA ARG A 366 -3.64 28.22 -8.46
C ARG A 366 -3.64 27.37 -9.72
#